data_AF-A0A6G2V0I1-F1
#
_entry.id   AF-A0A6G2V0I1-F1
#
_cell.length_a   1.000
_cell.length_b   1.000
_cell.length_c   1.000
_cell.angle_alpha   90.00
_cell.angle_beta   90.00
_cell.angle_gamma   90.00
#
_symmetry.space_group_name_H-M   'P 1'
#
loop_
_entity.id
_entity.type
_entity.pdbx_description
1 polymer ?
#
loop_
_entity_poly.entity_id
_entity_poly.type
_entity_poly.pdbx_seq_one_letter_code
_entity_poly.pdbx_strand_id
1 'polypeptide(L)'
;MATTTVEPKARKRRRKTRTRNVSPLPPLVAARFKAAQIDLTPGKESVLCPSCENWTPITGVLGTPVLVPHHTTPYHDRTTTPRRCSNTNRRIVLDIAVDTWREQLVERTEVSASVASRRPTKVLPKPKTGSVPATSQIRPVPLSAEQVRRVFRQHQEQCLACRGEATDRNGQTLPCRDGERLAVTVLRLFRQEPGRRAVREFFAGERRRFDRKNAAAARAKRPAEWAKHGGEEIETANNLYAARRPGSISEFRGPDLPLEPVTVVWGIR
;
A
#
# COMPACT_ATOMS: atom_id res chain seq x y z
N MET A 1 -40.48 39.40 56.24
CA MET A 1 -40.56 39.81 54.82
C MET A 1 -40.26 38.60 53.95
N ALA A 2 -41.26 38.13 53.20
CA ALA A 2 -41.13 36.95 52.36
C ALA A 2 -40.55 37.35 51.00
N THR A 3 -39.39 36.81 50.65
CA THR A 3 -38.76 36.97 49.34
C THR A 3 -39.47 36.11 48.31
N THR A 4 -40.17 36.74 47.38
CA THR A 4 -40.79 36.10 46.22
C THR A 4 -39.70 35.62 45.26
N THR A 5 -39.54 34.31 45.17
CA THR A 5 -38.68 33.65 44.18
C THR A 5 -39.28 33.86 42.79
N VAL A 6 -38.62 34.64 41.94
CA VAL A 6 -38.99 34.80 40.53
C VAL A 6 -38.48 33.59 39.76
N GLU A 7 -39.39 32.79 39.20
CA GLU A 7 -39.02 31.67 38.33
C GLU A 7 -38.33 32.17 37.05
N PRO A 8 -37.17 31.59 36.67
CA PRO A 8 -36.48 32.00 35.45
C PRO A 8 -37.25 31.53 34.21
N LYS A 9 -37.80 32.50 33.47
CA LYS A 9 -38.44 32.24 32.17
C LYS A 9 -37.40 31.82 31.13
N ALA A 10 -37.58 30.64 30.53
CA ALA A 10 -36.70 30.11 29.50
C ALA A 10 -36.50 31.10 28.34
N ARG A 11 -35.24 31.48 28.08
CA ARG A 11 -34.87 32.38 27.00
C ARG A 11 -35.19 31.75 25.64
N LYS A 12 -35.95 32.45 24.79
CA LYS A 12 -36.24 32.01 23.41
C LYS A 12 -34.91 31.73 22.68
N ARG A 13 -34.71 30.48 22.23
CA ARG A 13 -33.55 30.10 21.41
C ARG A 13 -33.48 31.01 20.18
N ARG A 14 -32.28 31.55 19.88
CA ARG A 14 -32.03 32.30 18.64
C ARG A 14 -32.34 31.36 17.47
N ARG A 15 -33.40 31.65 16.72
CA ARG A 15 -33.67 30.94 15.46
C ARG A 15 -32.63 31.37 14.43
N LYS A 16 -32.22 30.44 13.56
CA LYS A 16 -31.30 30.72 12.46
C LYS A 16 -31.98 31.73 11.53
N THR A 17 -31.43 32.93 11.40
CA THR A 17 -31.93 33.92 10.43
C THR A 17 -31.75 33.34 9.03
N ARG A 18 -32.84 32.90 8.41
CA ARG A 18 -32.86 32.47 7.00
C ARG A 18 -32.73 33.74 6.16
N THR A 19 -31.50 34.18 5.92
CA THR A 19 -31.26 35.30 5.02
C THR A 19 -31.67 34.89 3.61
N ARG A 20 -32.68 35.56 3.06
CA ARG A 20 -33.10 35.42 1.65
C ARG A 20 -32.16 36.17 0.70
N ASN A 21 -31.00 36.60 1.20
CA ASN A 21 -30.09 37.48 0.49
C ASN A 21 -29.36 36.71 -0.59
N VAL A 22 -29.60 37.09 -1.84
CA VAL A 22 -28.92 36.56 -3.03
C VAL A 22 -27.78 37.51 -3.38
N SER A 23 -26.60 36.98 -3.65
CA SER A 23 -25.45 37.79 -4.06
C SER A 23 -25.78 38.59 -5.33
N PRO A 24 -25.35 39.86 -5.44
CA PRO A 24 -25.53 40.67 -6.64
C PRO A 24 -24.65 40.20 -7.82
N LEU A 25 -23.74 39.25 -7.58
CA LEU A 25 -22.88 38.70 -8.63
C LEU A 25 -23.71 37.98 -9.71
N PRO A 26 -23.25 37.98 -10.98
CA PRO A 26 -23.93 37.29 -12.07
C PRO A 26 -24.21 35.82 -11.74
N PRO A 27 -25.38 35.27 -12.07
CA PRO A 27 -25.69 33.87 -11.80
C PRO A 27 -24.67 32.91 -12.43
N LEU A 28 -24.40 31.82 -11.73
CA LEU A 28 -23.65 30.69 -12.28
C LEU A 28 -24.58 29.84 -13.13
N VAL A 29 -24.11 29.39 -14.29
CA VAL A 29 -24.92 28.58 -15.22
C VAL A 29 -24.46 27.13 -15.09
N ALA A 30 -25.38 26.20 -14.79
CA ALA A 30 -25.06 24.81 -14.54
C ALA A 30 -24.37 24.15 -15.76
N ALA A 31 -24.83 24.46 -16.98
CA ALA A 31 -24.24 23.95 -18.22
C ALA A 31 -22.76 24.29 -18.43
N ARG A 32 -22.25 25.32 -17.75
CA ARG A 32 -20.83 25.70 -17.86
C ARG A 32 -19.91 24.88 -16.95
N PHE A 33 -20.46 24.12 -15.99
CA PHE A 33 -19.66 23.27 -15.13
C PHE A 33 -19.36 21.94 -15.82
N LYS A 34 -18.13 21.45 -15.65
CA LYS A 34 -17.83 20.06 -15.97
C LYS A 34 -18.63 19.16 -15.02
N ALA A 35 -19.07 17.98 -15.46
CA ALA A 35 -19.79 17.07 -14.56
C ALA A 35 -18.98 16.65 -13.31
N ALA A 36 -17.65 16.76 -13.32
CA ALA A 36 -16.82 16.56 -12.12
C ALA A 36 -16.80 17.77 -11.16
N GLN A 37 -17.44 18.88 -11.53
CA GLN A 37 -17.48 20.14 -10.77
C GLN A 37 -18.88 20.47 -10.27
N ILE A 38 -19.90 19.68 -10.62
CA ILE A 38 -21.28 19.85 -10.16
C ILE A 38 -21.88 18.48 -9.91
N ASP A 39 -22.55 18.32 -8.77
CA ASP A 39 -23.35 17.15 -8.42
C ASP A 39 -24.80 17.62 -8.26
N LEU A 40 -25.71 17.11 -9.10
CA LEU A 40 -27.15 17.38 -9.06
C LEU A 40 -27.94 16.15 -8.57
N THR A 41 -27.29 15.22 -7.89
CA THR A 41 -27.96 14.08 -7.24
C THR A 41 -28.94 14.60 -6.20
N PRO A 42 -30.22 14.16 -6.21
CA PRO A 42 -31.23 14.62 -5.25
C PRO A 42 -30.76 14.50 -3.80
N GLY A 43 -30.78 15.61 -3.06
CA GLY A 43 -30.35 15.69 -1.67
C GLY A 43 -28.84 15.82 -1.44
N LYS A 44 -28.02 15.85 -2.50
CA LYS A 44 -26.57 16.06 -2.47
C LYS A 44 -26.13 17.17 -3.42
N GLU A 45 -27.05 18.07 -3.77
CA GLU A 45 -26.80 19.09 -4.76
C GLU A 45 -25.67 20.00 -4.31
N SER A 46 -24.57 19.98 -5.03
CA SER A 46 -23.36 20.70 -4.68
C SER A 46 -22.58 21.07 -5.93
N VAL A 47 -21.80 22.14 -5.85
CA VAL A 47 -20.97 22.60 -6.97
C VAL A 47 -19.64 23.10 -6.43
N LEU A 48 -18.60 22.92 -7.22
CA LEU A 48 -17.27 23.43 -6.96
C LEU A 48 -17.29 24.95 -7.20
N CYS A 49 -17.11 25.72 -6.12
CA CYS A 49 -17.17 27.17 -6.20
C CYS A 49 -16.01 27.73 -7.06
N PRO A 50 -16.26 28.56 -8.08
CA PRO A 50 -15.20 29.04 -8.98
C PRO A 50 -14.25 30.07 -8.34
N SER A 51 -14.53 30.54 -7.11
CA SER A 51 -13.65 31.51 -6.43
C SER A 51 -12.75 30.88 -5.38
N CYS A 52 -13.14 29.76 -4.78
CA CYS A 52 -12.38 29.14 -3.70
C CYS A 52 -12.22 27.62 -3.85
N GLU A 53 -12.71 27.06 -4.96
CA GLU A 53 -12.57 25.65 -5.35
C GLU A 53 -13.12 24.63 -4.35
N ASN A 54 -13.87 25.09 -3.35
CA ASN A 54 -14.52 24.23 -2.36
C ASN A 54 -15.85 23.72 -2.91
N TRP A 55 -16.09 22.43 -2.69
CA TRP A 55 -17.41 21.82 -2.86
C TRP A 55 -18.42 22.49 -1.93
N THR A 56 -19.38 23.16 -2.54
CA THR A 56 -20.34 24.01 -1.84
C THR A 56 -21.76 23.51 -2.11
N PRO A 57 -22.55 23.20 -1.06
CA PRO A 57 -23.94 22.79 -1.23
C PRO A 57 -24.79 23.88 -1.90
N ILE A 58 -25.74 23.44 -2.70
CA ILE A 58 -26.78 24.25 -3.31
C ILE A 58 -28.04 24.11 -2.45
N THR A 59 -28.67 25.23 -2.12
CA THR A 59 -29.94 25.25 -1.41
C THR A 59 -31.02 25.86 -2.26
N GLY A 60 -32.28 25.50 -2.01
CA GLY A 60 -33.42 26.05 -2.75
C GLY A 60 -33.50 25.55 -4.20
N VAL A 61 -33.03 24.33 -4.47
CA VAL A 61 -33.02 23.69 -5.80
C VAL A 61 -34.39 23.71 -6.47
N LEU A 62 -35.47 23.50 -5.71
CA LEU A 62 -36.87 23.56 -6.19
C LEU A 62 -37.43 25.00 -6.34
N GLY A 63 -36.63 26.03 -6.09
CA GLY A 63 -37.07 27.43 -6.11
C GLY A 63 -36.00 28.34 -6.70
N THR A 64 -35.24 29.03 -5.85
CA THR A 64 -34.10 29.84 -6.28
C THR A 64 -32.80 29.18 -5.81
N PRO A 65 -32.11 28.44 -6.70
CA PRO A 65 -30.90 27.73 -6.33
C PRO A 65 -29.80 28.74 -5.98
N VAL A 66 -29.21 28.61 -4.79
CA VAL A 66 -28.12 29.46 -4.33
C VAL A 66 -27.04 28.65 -3.60
N LEU A 67 -25.80 29.08 -3.75
CA LEU A 67 -24.67 28.57 -2.96
C LEU A 67 -24.87 28.87 -1.48
N VAL A 68 -24.73 27.86 -0.63
CA VAL A 68 -24.71 28.06 0.82
C VAL A 68 -23.51 28.93 1.23
N PRO A 69 -23.62 29.72 2.32
CA PRO A 69 -22.47 30.38 2.90
C PRO A 69 -21.32 29.42 3.20
N HIS A 70 -20.16 29.73 2.62
CA HIS A 70 -18.95 28.93 2.75
C HIS A 70 -17.72 29.85 2.90
N HIS A 71 -16.63 29.27 3.38
CA HIS A 71 -15.35 29.95 3.56
C HIS A 71 -14.40 29.64 2.39
N THR A 72 -13.38 30.48 2.22
CA THR A 72 -12.36 30.28 1.18
C THR A 72 -11.45 29.10 1.48
N THR A 73 -11.24 28.79 2.76
CA THR A 73 -10.42 27.66 3.18
C THR A 73 -11.27 26.39 3.35
N PRO A 74 -10.80 25.23 2.88
CA PRO A 74 -11.40 23.95 3.18
C PRO A 74 -11.58 23.75 4.68
N TYR A 75 -12.66 23.04 5.07
CA TYR A 75 -12.97 22.80 6.49
C TYR A 75 -11.87 22.03 7.23
N HIS A 76 -11.07 21.23 6.53
CA HIS A 76 -10.01 20.41 7.14
C HIS A 76 -8.73 21.18 7.47
N ASP A 77 -8.53 22.37 6.92
CA ASP A 77 -7.28 23.13 7.07
C ASP A 77 -7.12 23.83 8.42
N ARG A 78 -8.13 23.74 9.31
CA ARG A 78 -8.11 24.26 10.69
C ARG A 78 -7.57 25.69 10.81
N THR A 79 -7.78 26.52 9.80
CA THR A 79 -7.35 27.93 9.80
C THR A 79 -8.05 28.70 10.90
N THR A 80 -7.27 29.45 11.69
CA THR A 80 -7.75 30.16 12.89
C THR A 80 -8.72 31.30 12.55
N THR A 81 -8.68 31.84 11.32
CA THR A 81 -9.53 32.93 10.85
C THR A 81 -10.07 32.66 9.43
N PRO A 82 -11.09 31.80 9.27
CA PRO A 82 -11.62 31.45 7.95
C PRO A 82 -12.33 32.66 7.33
N ARG A 83 -11.83 33.14 6.18
CA ARG A 83 -12.44 34.24 5.43
C ARG A 83 -13.68 33.73 4.69
N ARG A 84 -14.79 34.48 4.76
CA ARG A 84 -16.01 34.16 4.00
C ARG A 84 -15.75 34.33 2.49
N CYS A 85 -16.20 33.37 1.69
CA CYS A 85 -16.07 33.44 0.24
C CYS A 85 -16.99 34.49 -0.36
N SER A 86 -16.50 35.25 -1.35
CA SER A 86 -17.23 36.29 -2.09
C SER A 86 -18.41 35.72 -2.90
N ASN A 87 -18.32 34.45 -3.32
CA ASN A 87 -19.38 33.73 -4.03
C ASN A 87 -20.46 33.12 -3.13
N THR A 88 -20.45 33.44 -1.83
CA THR A 88 -21.54 33.03 -0.93
C THR A 88 -22.90 33.52 -1.44
N ASN A 89 -23.95 32.70 -1.32
CA ASN A 89 -25.32 33.04 -1.73
C ASN A 89 -25.45 33.42 -3.21
N ARG A 90 -24.48 33.04 -4.05
CA ARG A 90 -24.54 33.28 -5.48
C ARG A 90 -25.59 32.38 -6.12
N ARG A 91 -26.44 32.97 -6.96
CA ARG A 91 -27.50 32.25 -7.67
C ARG A 91 -26.89 31.27 -8.67
N ILE A 92 -27.52 30.11 -8.79
CA ILE A 92 -27.24 29.12 -9.82
C ILE A 92 -28.49 28.96 -10.68
N VAL A 93 -28.31 29.01 -11.99
CA VAL A 93 -29.32 28.70 -12.99
C VAL A 93 -29.10 27.24 -13.37
N LEU A 94 -30.09 26.40 -13.06
CA LEU A 94 -30.13 25.01 -13.49
C LEU A 94 -30.80 24.97 -14.87
N ASP A 95 -30.02 25.26 -15.90
CA ASP A 95 -30.45 25.31 -17.31
C ASP A 95 -30.37 23.95 -18.02
N ILE A 96 -29.83 22.93 -17.34
CA ILE A 96 -29.80 21.56 -17.80
C ILE A 96 -30.95 20.79 -17.14
N ALA A 97 -31.73 20.05 -17.94
CA ALA A 97 -32.69 19.10 -17.38
C ALA A 97 -31.92 18.03 -16.57
N VAL A 98 -32.30 17.83 -15.31
CA VAL A 98 -31.58 16.92 -14.39
C VAL A 98 -31.37 15.52 -15.02
N ASP A 99 -32.32 15.05 -15.83
CA ASP A 99 -32.23 13.77 -16.53
C ASP A 99 -31.13 13.76 -17.61
N THR A 100 -31.00 14.81 -18.42
CA THR A 100 -29.91 14.94 -19.40
C THR A 100 -28.53 15.01 -18.74
N TRP A 101 -28.43 15.62 -17.56
CA TRP A 101 -27.18 15.60 -16.78
C TRP A 101 -26.85 14.20 -16.26
N ARG A 102 -27.86 13.41 -15.86
CA ARG A 102 -27.68 12.02 -15.42
C ARG A 102 -27.21 11.13 -16.56
N GLU A 103 -27.81 11.26 -17.74
CA GLU A 103 -27.38 10.52 -18.94
C GLU A 103 -25.90 10.79 -19.26
N GLN A 104 -25.49 12.06 -19.25
CA GLN A 104 -24.08 12.45 -19.45
C GLN A 104 -23.15 11.91 -18.37
N LEU A 105 -23.63 11.73 -17.13
CA LEU A 105 -22.86 11.09 -16.07
C LEU A 105 -22.74 9.58 -16.25
N VAL A 106 -23.83 8.90 -16.62
CA VAL A 106 -23.84 7.45 -16.86
C VAL A 106 -22.92 7.11 -18.02
N GLU A 107 -23.07 7.78 -19.17
CA GLU A 107 -22.23 7.60 -20.35
C GLU A 107 -20.74 7.80 -20.00
N ARG A 108 -20.41 8.83 -19.22
CA ARG A 108 -19.02 9.09 -18.80
C ARG A 108 -18.48 8.07 -17.81
N THR A 109 -19.34 7.57 -16.91
CA THR A 109 -18.98 6.52 -15.95
C THR A 109 -18.75 5.21 -16.68
N GLU A 110 -19.55 4.90 -17.70
CA GLU A 110 -19.38 3.73 -18.58
C GLU A 110 -18.09 3.82 -19.41
N VAL A 111 -17.80 4.98 -19.99
CA VAL A 111 -16.52 5.21 -20.71
C VAL A 111 -15.32 5.06 -19.76
N SER A 112 -15.40 5.63 -18.55
CA SER A 112 -14.34 5.50 -17.54
C SER A 112 -14.19 4.06 -17.04
N ALA A 113 -15.31 3.36 -16.87
CA ALA A 113 -15.35 1.95 -16.53
C ALA A 113 -14.78 1.09 -17.66
N SER A 114 -14.94 1.47 -18.93
CA SER A 114 -14.36 0.77 -20.09
C SER A 114 -12.82 0.88 -20.15
N VAL A 115 -12.26 1.98 -19.64
CA VAL A 115 -10.80 2.15 -19.51
C VAL A 115 -10.28 1.38 -18.29
N ALA A 116 -11.03 1.37 -17.18
CA ALA A 116 -10.71 0.58 -16.00
C ALA A 116 -10.90 -0.94 -16.21
N SER A 117 -11.84 -1.37 -17.07
CA SER A 117 -12.14 -2.79 -17.31
C SER A 117 -11.11 -3.51 -18.17
N ARG A 118 -10.28 -2.77 -18.93
CA ARG A 118 -9.14 -3.36 -19.69
C ARG A 118 -8.05 -3.94 -18.80
N ARG A 119 -8.06 -3.63 -17.49
CA ARG A 119 -7.26 -4.33 -16.50
C ARG A 119 -8.18 -4.70 -15.34
N PRO A 120 -8.60 -5.98 -15.20
CA PRO A 120 -9.16 -6.43 -13.95
C PRO A 120 -8.08 -6.31 -12.87
N THR A 121 -8.03 -5.17 -12.18
CA THR A 121 -7.40 -5.07 -10.87
C THR A 121 -8.25 -5.89 -9.94
N LYS A 122 -7.98 -7.19 -9.88
CA LYS A 122 -8.40 -8.04 -8.78
C LYS A 122 -7.88 -7.31 -7.53
N VAL A 123 -8.77 -6.65 -6.81
CA VAL A 123 -8.44 -5.99 -5.54
C VAL A 123 -8.09 -7.12 -4.61
N LEU A 124 -6.80 -7.48 -4.60
CA LEU A 124 -6.28 -8.39 -3.61
C LEU A 124 -6.48 -7.68 -2.27
N PRO A 125 -7.16 -8.30 -1.30
CA PRO A 125 -7.29 -7.70 0.01
C PRO A 125 -5.89 -7.32 0.48
N LYS A 126 -5.74 -6.05 0.90
CA LYS A 126 -4.47 -5.54 1.42
C LYS A 126 -3.99 -6.58 2.44
N PRO A 127 -2.81 -7.20 2.24
CA PRO A 127 -2.35 -8.24 3.14
C PRO A 127 -2.37 -7.63 4.54
N LYS A 128 -3.21 -8.19 5.42
CA LYS A 128 -3.22 -7.81 6.82
C LYS A 128 -1.80 -8.06 7.28
N THR A 129 -1.06 -7.00 7.57
CA THR A 129 0.24 -7.11 8.22
C THR A 129 0.00 -7.96 9.45
N GLY A 130 0.60 -9.16 9.46
CA GLY A 130 0.48 -10.07 10.60
C GLY A 130 0.79 -9.28 11.86
N SER A 131 0.01 -9.51 12.93
CA SER A 131 0.32 -8.94 14.24
C SER A 131 1.80 -9.18 14.51
N VAL A 132 2.53 -8.11 14.88
CA VAL A 132 3.92 -8.25 15.31
C VAL A 132 3.96 -9.37 16.35
N PRO A 133 4.81 -10.40 16.17
CA PRO A 133 4.85 -11.52 17.10
C PRO A 133 5.07 -10.99 18.52
N ALA A 134 4.34 -11.54 19.49
CA ALA A 134 4.55 -11.18 20.89
C ALA A 134 6.03 -11.35 21.24
N THR A 135 6.57 -10.55 22.16
CA THR A 135 8.00 -10.61 22.52
C THR A 135 8.44 -12.03 22.92
N SER A 136 7.54 -12.84 23.48
CA SER A 136 7.74 -14.26 23.81
C SER A 136 7.90 -15.18 22.58
N GLN A 137 7.42 -14.76 21.41
CA GLN A 137 7.50 -15.47 20.13
C GLN A 137 8.70 -15.04 19.28
N ILE A 138 9.36 -13.93 19.64
CA ILE A 138 10.60 -13.50 18.99
C ILE A 138 11.69 -14.48 19.40
N ARG A 139 11.95 -15.47 18.54
CA ARG A 139 13.09 -16.36 18.72
C ARG A 139 14.35 -15.54 18.47
N PRO A 140 15.22 -15.34 19.47
CA PRO A 140 16.49 -14.66 19.24
C PRO A 140 17.25 -15.44 18.18
N VAL A 141 17.84 -14.72 17.23
CA VAL A 141 18.70 -15.32 16.21
C VAL A 141 19.74 -16.17 16.94
N PRO A 142 19.82 -17.48 16.66
CA PRO A 142 20.77 -18.33 17.36
C PRO A 142 22.17 -17.85 17.01
N LEU A 143 22.84 -17.23 17.99
CA LEU A 143 24.22 -16.79 17.84
C LEU A 143 25.09 -18.00 17.49
N SER A 144 25.86 -17.87 16.41
CA SER A 144 26.84 -18.90 16.05
C SER A 144 27.95 -18.95 17.10
N ALA A 145 28.53 -20.14 17.32
CA ALA A 145 29.66 -20.31 18.23
C ALA A 145 30.83 -19.38 17.87
N GLU A 146 31.05 -19.15 16.57
CA GLU A 146 32.10 -18.28 16.04
C GLU A 146 31.87 -16.80 16.36
N GLN A 147 30.63 -16.31 16.23
CA GLN A 147 30.29 -14.94 16.59
C GLN A 147 30.55 -14.68 18.07
N VAL A 148 30.12 -15.59 18.96
CA VAL A 148 30.35 -15.44 20.41
C VAL A 148 31.84 -15.53 20.73
N ARG A 149 32.59 -16.41 20.06
CA ARG A 149 34.06 -16.49 20.21
C ARG A 149 34.76 -15.19 19.80
N ARG A 150 34.29 -14.53 18.74
CA ARG A 150 34.82 -13.23 18.31
C ARG A 150 34.56 -12.14 19.36
N VAL A 151 33.33 -12.07 19.88
CA VAL A 151 32.97 -11.13 20.95
C VAL A 151 33.79 -11.39 22.20
N PHE A 152 34.00 -12.65 22.57
CA PHE A 152 34.85 -13.01 23.71
C PHE A 152 36.29 -12.54 23.53
N ARG A 153 36.90 -12.76 22.35
CA ARG A 153 38.26 -12.27 22.07
C ARG A 153 38.35 -10.74 22.13
N GLN A 154 37.41 -10.05 21.50
CA GLN A 154 37.34 -8.59 21.56
C GLN A 154 37.22 -8.07 22.99
N HIS A 155 36.42 -8.74 23.82
CA HIS A 155 36.31 -8.40 25.24
C HIS A 155 37.64 -8.61 25.98
N GLN A 156 38.34 -9.72 25.73
CA GLN A 156 39.66 -9.98 26.33
C GLN A 156 40.69 -8.91 25.97
N GLU A 157 40.66 -8.40 24.73
CA GLU A 157 41.56 -7.33 24.27
C GLU A 157 41.24 -5.97 24.92
N GLN A 158 39.96 -5.67 25.14
CA GLN A 158 39.53 -4.35 25.61
C GLN A 158 39.45 -4.24 27.14
N CYS A 159 39.12 -5.32 27.85
CA CYS A 159 38.87 -5.30 29.28
C CYS A 159 40.18 -5.37 30.09
N LEU A 160 40.43 -4.35 30.93
CA LEU A 160 41.60 -4.29 31.81
C LEU A 160 41.65 -5.47 32.81
N ALA A 161 40.50 -5.93 33.31
CA ALA A 161 40.43 -7.08 34.21
C ALA A 161 40.79 -8.40 33.50
N CYS A 162 40.36 -8.59 32.24
CA CYS A 162 40.75 -9.76 31.46
C CYS A 162 42.22 -9.73 31.03
N ARG A 163 42.81 -8.54 30.84
CA ARG A 163 44.24 -8.37 30.58
C ARG A 163 45.12 -8.53 31.82
N GLY A 164 44.50 -8.62 33.00
CA GLY A 164 45.20 -8.69 34.27
C GLY A 164 45.76 -7.35 34.76
N GLU A 165 45.40 -6.25 34.10
CA GLU A 165 45.84 -4.89 34.42
C GLU A 165 44.98 -4.22 35.50
N ALA A 166 43.76 -4.72 35.74
CA ALA A 166 42.91 -4.23 36.82
C ALA A 166 43.16 -5.03 38.10
N THR A 167 43.69 -4.36 39.13
CA THR A 167 43.91 -4.93 40.46
C THR A 167 43.06 -4.26 41.53
N ASP A 168 42.78 -5.00 42.59
CA ASP A 168 42.17 -4.45 43.80
C ASP A 168 43.18 -3.63 44.62
N ARG A 169 42.75 -3.14 45.79
CA ARG A 169 43.60 -2.38 46.71
C ARG A 169 44.79 -3.18 47.28
N ASN A 170 44.74 -4.50 47.19
CA ASN A 170 45.76 -5.42 47.69
C ASN A 170 46.70 -5.91 46.57
N GLY A 171 46.54 -5.39 45.34
CA GLY A 171 47.32 -5.81 44.18
C GLY A 171 46.88 -7.13 43.54
N GLN A 172 45.73 -7.69 43.95
CA GLN A 172 45.19 -8.91 43.34
C GLN A 172 44.38 -8.59 42.09
N THR A 173 44.49 -9.44 41.06
CA THR A 173 43.76 -9.26 39.80
C THR A 173 42.24 -9.35 40.03
N LEU A 174 41.50 -8.35 39.55
CA LEU A 174 40.04 -8.33 39.68
C LEU A 174 39.38 -9.36 38.75
N PRO A 175 38.39 -10.13 39.23
CA PRO A 175 37.68 -11.09 38.38
C PRO A 175 36.77 -10.37 37.37
N CYS A 176 36.80 -10.80 36.11
CA CYS A 176 35.89 -10.28 35.08
C CYS A 176 34.66 -11.19 34.90
N ARG A 177 33.52 -10.77 35.45
CA ARG A 177 32.24 -11.50 35.35
C ARG A 177 31.71 -11.61 33.91
N ASP A 178 31.91 -10.56 33.11
CA ASP A 178 31.48 -10.56 31.71
C ASP A 178 32.34 -11.52 30.88
N GLY A 179 33.66 -11.53 31.10
CA GLY A 179 34.58 -12.49 30.51
C GLY A 179 34.25 -13.93 30.88
N GLU A 180 33.98 -14.20 32.16
CA GLU A 180 33.55 -15.52 32.65
C GLU A 180 32.26 -15.99 31.95
N ARG A 181 31.25 -15.11 31.88
CA ARG A 181 29.97 -15.40 31.22
C ARG A 181 30.14 -15.69 29.72
N LEU A 182 30.96 -14.91 29.03
CA LEU A 182 31.26 -15.12 27.61
C LEU A 182 32.01 -16.44 27.38
N ALA A 183 33.01 -16.75 28.20
CA ALA A 183 33.77 -18.01 28.12
C ALA A 183 32.87 -19.25 28.29
N VAL A 184 32.00 -19.25 29.31
CA VAL A 184 31.02 -20.32 29.54
C VAL A 184 30.08 -20.48 28.35
N THR A 185 29.64 -19.36 27.77
CA THR A 185 28.74 -19.36 26.60
C THR A 185 29.44 -19.93 25.37
N VAL A 186 30.70 -19.56 25.11
CA VAL A 186 31.52 -20.12 24.04
C VAL A 186 31.61 -21.64 24.19
N LEU A 187 32.05 -22.14 25.35
CA LEU A 187 32.19 -23.58 25.60
C LEU A 187 30.88 -24.34 25.40
N ARG A 188 29.76 -23.79 25.88
CA ARG A 188 28.43 -24.39 25.69
C ARG A 188 28.06 -24.51 24.22
N LEU A 189 28.28 -23.45 23.43
CA LEU A 189 27.96 -23.46 22.00
C LEU A 189 28.86 -24.42 21.22
N PHE A 190 30.17 -24.47 21.52
CA PHE A 190 31.08 -25.43 20.88
C PHE A 190 30.69 -26.89 21.14
N ARG A 191 30.24 -27.23 22.36
CA ARG A 191 29.73 -28.57 22.66
C ARG A 191 28.43 -28.91 21.92
N GLN A 192 27.57 -27.92 21.68
CA GLN A 192 26.29 -28.12 20.99
C GLN A 192 26.40 -28.10 19.46
N GLU A 193 27.45 -27.49 18.90
CA GLU A 193 27.57 -27.25 17.46
C GLU A 193 27.59 -28.55 16.63
N PRO A 194 28.25 -29.65 17.03
CA PRO A 194 28.19 -30.91 16.28
C PRO A 194 26.76 -31.44 16.14
N GLY A 195 25.98 -31.44 17.23
CA GLY A 195 24.58 -31.86 17.20
C GLY A 195 23.71 -30.94 16.34
N ARG A 196 23.90 -29.62 16.44
CA ARG A 196 23.20 -28.64 15.60
C ARG A 196 23.54 -28.82 14.11
N ARG A 197 24.80 -29.10 13.78
CA ARG A 197 25.25 -29.37 12.41
C ARG A 197 24.59 -30.62 11.85
N ALA A 198 24.61 -31.73 12.59
CA ALA A 198 23.98 -32.98 12.19
C ALA A 198 22.47 -32.80 11.90
N VAL A 199 21.75 -32.07 12.75
CA VAL A 199 20.33 -31.75 12.54
C VAL A 199 20.11 -30.91 11.28
N ARG A 200 20.92 -29.88 11.05
CA ARG A 200 20.84 -29.04 9.84
C ARG A 200 21.11 -29.85 8.58
N GLU A 201 22.13 -30.70 8.59
CA GLU A 201 22.50 -31.55 7.47
C GLU A 201 21.40 -32.57 7.14
N PHE A 202 20.79 -33.17 8.17
CA PHE A 202 19.66 -34.08 8.01
C PHE A 202 18.48 -33.39 7.31
N PHE A 203 18.03 -32.25 7.82
CA PHE A 203 16.91 -31.51 7.21
C PHE A 203 17.24 -30.99 5.81
N ALA A 204 18.48 -30.55 5.56
CA ALA A 204 18.92 -30.16 4.21
C ALA A 204 18.89 -31.37 3.26
N GLY A 205 19.29 -32.55 3.73
CA GLY A 205 19.19 -33.81 2.98
C GLY A 205 17.75 -34.16 2.61
N GLU A 206 16.84 -34.14 3.58
CA GLU A 206 15.42 -34.42 3.36
C GLU A 206 14.77 -33.40 2.43
N ARG A 207 15.11 -32.10 2.58
CA ARG A 207 14.64 -31.07 1.67
C ARG A 207 15.09 -31.33 0.23
N ARG A 208 16.37 -31.66 0.01
CA ARG A 208 16.89 -32.04 -1.32
C ARG A 208 16.17 -33.26 -1.89
N ARG A 209 15.83 -34.25 -1.08
CA ARG A 209 15.05 -35.43 -1.53
C ARG A 209 13.65 -35.04 -1.98
N PHE A 210 12.96 -34.24 -1.17
CA PHE A 210 11.62 -33.76 -1.50
C PHE A 210 11.62 -32.90 -2.76
N ASP A 211 12.54 -31.95 -2.87
CA ASP A 211 12.66 -31.07 -4.04
C ASP A 211 12.96 -31.88 -5.31
N ARG A 212 13.81 -32.92 -5.24
CA ARG A 212 14.04 -33.84 -6.38
C ARG A 212 12.79 -34.59 -6.79
N LYS A 213 12.02 -35.14 -5.83
CA LYS A 213 10.75 -35.84 -6.12
C LYS A 213 9.75 -34.91 -6.79
N ASN A 214 9.60 -33.69 -6.27
CA ASN A 214 8.71 -32.69 -6.85
C ASN A 214 9.16 -32.25 -8.25
N ALA A 215 10.46 -32.04 -8.45
CA ALA A 215 10.99 -31.68 -9.76
C ALA A 215 10.74 -32.80 -10.79
N ALA A 216 10.90 -34.07 -10.40
CA ALA A 216 10.58 -35.22 -11.25
C ALA A 216 9.08 -35.29 -11.58
N ALA A 217 8.20 -35.14 -10.57
CA ALA A 217 6.76 -35.13 -10.77
C ALA A 217 6.31 -33.94 -11.65
N ALA A 218 6.90 -32.77 -11.46
CA ALA A 218 6.64 -31.59 -12.28
C ALA A 218 7.09 -31.82 -13.73
N ARG A 219 8.25 -32.45 -13.97
CA ARG A 219 8.69 -32.82 -15.32
C ARG A 219 7.71 -33.78 -16.00
N ALA A 220 7.17 -34.76 -15.27
CA ALA A 220 6.21 -35.72 -15.81
C ALA A 220 4.86 -35.06 -16.18
N LYS A 221 4.39 -34.08 -15.40
CA LYS A 221 3.12 -33.38 -15.64
C LYS A 221 3.20 -32.28 -16.69
N ARG A 222 4.40 -31.73 -16.91
CA ARG A 222 4.65 -30.59 -17.79
C ARG A 222 4.08 -30.77 -19.20
N PRO A 223 4.29 -31.90 -19.92
CA PRO A 223 3.73 -32.05 -21.27
C PRO A 223 2.21 -31.93 -21.31
N ALA A 224 1.50 -32.54 -20.36
CA ALA A 224 0.04 -32.50 -20.28
C ALA A 224 -0.50 -31.11 -19.88
N GLU A 225 0.24 -30.37 -19.04
CA GLU A 225 -0.10 -28.99 -18.69
C GLU A 225 0.12 -28.05 -19.88
N TRP A 226 1.23 -28.19 -20.60
CA TRP A 226 1.53 -27.38 -21.78
C TRP A 226 0.62 -27.71 -22.96
N ALA A 227 0.15 -28.95 -23.09
CA ALA A 227 -0.84 -29.32 -24.10
C ALA A 227 -2.19 -28.58 -23.94
N LYS A 228 -2.54 -28.12 -22.73
CA LYS A 228 -3.75 -27.30 -22.49
C LYS A 228 -3.58 -25.84 -22.93
N HIS A 229 -2.33 -25.41 -23.08
CA HIS A 229 -1.95 -24.04 -23.43
C HIS A 229 -1.22 -23.96 -24.77
N GLY A 230 -1.11 -25.07 -25.48
CA GLY A 230 -0.60 -25.19 -26.83
C GLY A 230 -1.73 -25.51 -27.80
N GLY A 231 -1.48 -25.27 -29.07
CA GLY A 231 -2.46 -25.42 -30.14
C GLY A 231 -2.09 -24.56 -31.33
N GLU A 232 -2.63 -24.91 -32.49
CA GLU A 232 -2.32 -24.29 -33.76
C GLU A 232 -2.54 -22.77 -33.71
N GLU A 233 -3.55 -22.27 -33.00
CA GLU A 233 -3.81 -20.82 -32.87
C GLU A 233 -2.73 -20.07 -32.10
N ILE A 234 -2.20 -20.63 -31.01
CA ILE A 234 -1.16 -19.99 -30.19
C ILE A 234 0.19 -20.06 -30.91
N GLU A 235 0.46 -21.16 -31.61
CA GLU A 235 1.63 -21.28 -32.49
C GLU A 235 1.54 -20.30 -33.67
N THR A 236 0.36 -20.17 -34.30
CA THR A 236 0.13 -19.22 -35.39
C THR A 236 0.31 -17.78 -34.91
N ALA A 237 -0.22 -17.44 -33.73
CA ALA A 237 -0.03 -16.13 -33.12
C ALA A 237 1.45 -15.82 -32.80
N ASN A 238 2.20 -16.78 -32.25
CA ASN A 238 3.64 -16.59 -32.01
C ASN A 238 4.45 -16.50 -33.33
N ASN A 239 4.08 -17.28 -34.34
CA ASN A 239 4.71 -17.24 -35.66
C ASN A 239 4.40 -15.94 -36.42
N LEU A 240 3.27 -15.29 -36.15
CA LEU A 240 2.92 -13.98 -36.71
C LEU A 240 3.74 -12.84 -36.10
N TYR A 241 4.18 -12.94 -34.84
CA TYR A 241 4.96 -11.89 -34.18
C TYR A 241 6.46 -11.91 -34.50
N ALA A 242 7.02 -13.06 -34.89
CA ALA A 242 8.41 -13.15 -35.30
C ALA A 242 8.54 -13.00 -36.82
N ALA A 243 8.93 -11.83 -37.30
CA ALA A 243 9.32 -11.63 -38.69
C ALA A 243 10.53 -12.52 -39.04
N ARG A 244 10.28 -13.76 -39.46
CA ARG A 244 11.31 -14.73 -39.85
C ARG A 244 11.79 -14.41 -41.27
N ARG A 245 13.09 -14.54 -41.49
CA ARG A 245 13.71 -14.42 -42.82
C ARG A 245 13.17 -15.56 -43.72
N PRO A 246 12.86 -15.30 -45.00
CA PRO A 246 12.38 -16.34 -45.91
C PRO A 246 13.41 -17.47 -46.04
N GLY A 247 12.99 -18.72 -45.79
CA GLY A 247 13.84 -19.91 -45.91
C GLY A 247 14.20 -20.61 -44.59
N SER A 248 13.86 -20.05 -43.42
CA SER A 248 14.12 -20.73 -42.14
C SER A 248 13.04 -21.78 -41.82
N ILE A 249 13.43 -23.04 -41.67
CA ILE A 249 12.57 -24.12 -41.14
C ILE A 249 12.40 -23.91 -39.63
N SER A 250 11.20 -24.14 -39.11
CA SER A 250 10.89 -24.04 -37.68
C SER A 250 11.81 -24.93 -36.84
N GLU A 251 12.45 -24.38 -35.82
CA GLU A 251 13.19 -25.14 -34.79
C GLU A 251 12.33 -26.16 -34.02
N PHE A 252 11.01 -26.12 -34.22
CA PHE A 252 10.04 -27.08 -33.70
C PHE A 252 9.64 -28.19 -34.70
N ARG A 253 10.25 -28.25 -35.89
CA ARG A 253 10.11 -29.39 -36.83
C ARG A 253 11.48 -29.94 -37.22
N GLY A 254 11.89 -30.98 -36.49
CA GLY A 254 12.98 -31.90 -36.83
C GLY A 254 13.16 -32.91 -35.70
N PRO A 255 13.59 -34.17 -35.97
CA PRO A 255 13.71 -35.21 -34.95
C PRO A 255 14.81 -34.96 -33.91
N ASP A 256 15.67 -33.95 -34.09
CA ASP A 256 16.79 -33.65 -33.20
C ASP A 256 16.71 -32.22 -32.65
N LEU A 257 16.04 -32.06 -31.51
CA LEU A 257 16.21 -30.88 -30.64
C LEU A 257 17.59 -31.00 -29.97
N PRO A 258 18.53 -30.05 -30.15
CA PRO A 258 19.80 -30.11 -29.47
C PRO A 258 19.58 -29.88 -27.97
N LEU A 259 19.82 -30.93 -27.17
CA LEU A 259 19.64 -30.93 -25.72
C LEU A 259 20.77 -30.21 -24.96
N GLU A 260 21.75 -29.64 -25.65
CA GLU A 260 22.84 -28.90 -25.02
C GLU A 260 22.77 -27.39 -25.30
N PRO A 261 23.03 -26.55 -24.28
CA PRO A 261 22.86 -25.10 -24.38
C PRO A 261 23.92 -24.48 -25.30
N VAL A 262 23.50 -23.93 -26.43
CA VAL A 262 24.37 -23.14 -27.32
C VAL A 262 24.63 -21.77 -26.70
N THR A 263 25.90 -21.44 -26.49
CA THR A 263 26.33 -20.14 -25.96
C THR A 263 26.30 -19.11 -27.08
N VAL A 264 25.38 -18.16 -27.01
CA VAL A 264 25.25 -17.08 -28.01
C VAL A 264 26.15 -15.91 -27.61
N VAL A 265 27.23 -15.69 -28.35
CA VAL A 265 28.12 -14.53 -28.17
C VAL A 265 27.53 -13.34 -28.93
N TRP A 266 27.14 -12.29 -28.21
CA TRP A 266 26.62 -11.05 -28.80
C TRP A 266 27.79 -10.12 -29.14
N GLY A 267 28.05 -9.94 -30.44
CA GLY A 267 28.96 -8.91 -30.95
C GLY A 267 28.21 -7.59 -31.09
N ILE A 268 28.61 -6.58 -30.31
CA ILE A 268 28.14 -5.20 -30.45
C ILE A 268 29.06 -4.51 -31.47
N ARG A 269 28.47 -3.95 -32.53
CA ARG A 269 29.11 -2.95 -33.40
C ARG A 269 28.63 -1.57 -32.99
#